data_AF-A0A3D2P3D5-F1
#
_entry.id   AF-A0A3D2P3D5-F1
#
_cell.length_a   1.000
_cell.length_b   1.000
_cell.length_c   1.000
_cell.angle_alpha   90.00
_cell.angle_beta   90.00
_cell.angle_gamma   90.00
#
_symmetry.space_group_name_H-M   'P 1'
#
loop_
_entity.id
_entity.type
_entity.pdbx_description
1 polymer ?
#
loop_
_entity_poly.entity_id
_entity_poly.type
_entity_poly.pdbx_seq_one_letter_code
_entity_poly.pdbx_strand_id
1 'polypeptide(L)' 'MSNRPEPNPKHFYPYMLTMTTRWNDQDIYGHMNNMVYGEMFDTVVNRLLIEHGILDFTTSTHIGLAVA' A
#
# COMPACT_ATOMS: atom_id res chain seq x y z
N MET A 1 29.06 -1.78 -10.90
CA MET A 1 27.81 -2.50 -10.55
C MET A 1 27.07 -1.66 -9.53
N SER A 2 25.76 -1.51 -9.65
CA SER A 2 24.98 -0.62 -8.78
C SER A 2 24.89 -1.20 -7.36
N ASN A 3 25.22 -0.41 -6.32
CA ASN A 3 25.09 -0.77 -4.90
C ASN A 3 23.62 -0.74 -4.41
N ARG A 4 22.65 -1.02 -5.29
CA ARG A 4 21.23 -1.00 -4.93
C ARG A 4 20.94 -2.23 -4.06
N PRO A 5 20.40 -2.06 -2.84
CA PRO A 5 19.97 -3.19 -2.03
C PRO A 5 18.87 -3.96 -2.74
N GLU A 6 18.93 -5.29 -2.65
CA GLU A 6 17.91 -6.17 -3.21
C GLU A 6 16.57 -5.98 -2.48
N PRO A 7 15.43 -6.07 -3.19
CA PRO A 7 14.12 -6.03 -2.55
C PRO A 7 13.95 -7.20 -1.57
N ASN A 8 13.29 -6.92 -0.44
CA ASN A 8 12.91 -7.99 0.49
C ASN A 8 11.99 -9.01 -0.21
N PRO A 9 12.14 -10.31 0.08
CA PRO A 9 11.26 -11.33 -0.47
C PRO A 9 9.83 -11.16 0.07
N LYS A 10 8.84 -11.61 -0.69
CA LYS A 10 7.41 -11.46 -0.34
C LYS A 10 7.06 -11.96 1.07
N HIS A 11 7.62 -13.10 1.49
CA HIS A 11 7.34 -13.68 2.82
C HIS A 11 7.86 -12.84 4.00
N PHE A 12 8.65 -11.79 3.75
CA PHE A 12 9.10 -10.84 4.77
C PHE A 12 7.98 -9.89 5.22
N TYR A 13 6.91 -9.77 4.44
CA TYR A 13 5.77 -8.91 4.75
C TYR A 13 4.64 -9.75 5.36
N PRO A 14 4.20 -9.45 6.60
CA PRO A 14 3.24 -10.27 7.34
C PRO A 14 1.79 -10.15 6.83
N TYR A 15 1.50 -9.13 6.03
CA TYR A 15 0.18 -8.86 5.47
C TYR A 15 0.28 -8.64 3.97
N MET A 16 -0.64 -9.26 3.22
CA MET A 16 -0.75 -9.08 1.78
C MET A 16 -2.20 -8.84 1.40
N LEU A 17 -2.40 -7.89 0.48
CA LEU A 17 -3.69 -7.55 -0.08
C LEU A 17 -3.59 -7.63 -1.61
N THR A 18 -4.46 -8.44 -2.21
CA THR A 18 -4.61 -8.49 -3.67
C THR A 18 -5.53 -7.34 -4.10
N MET A 19 -5.06 -6.52 -5.05
CA MET A 19 -5.82 -5.39 -5.60
C MET A 19 -5.91 -5.52 -7.13
N THR A 20 -7.06 -5.13 -7.68
CA THR A 20 -7.28 -5.08 -9.13
C THR A 20 -6.81 -3.74 -9.68
N THR A 21 -6.11 -3.75 -10.81
CA THR A 21 -5.74 -2.54 -11.54
C THR A 21 -6.91 -1.97 -12.34
N ARG A 22 -6.94 -0.65 -12.50
CA ARG A 22 -7.90 0.10 -13.32
C ARG A 22 -7.21 0.60 -14.59
N TRP A 23 -8.00 0.92 -15.61
CA TRP A 23 -7.47 1.48 -16.87
C TRP A 23 -6.65 2.76 -16.64
N ASN A 24 -7.13 3.63 -15.77
CA ASN A 24 -6.51 4.93 -15.45
C ASN A 24 -5.27 4.83 -14.55
N ASP A 25 -4.89 3.63 -14.10
CA ASP A 25 -3.68 3.45 -13.29
C ASP A 25 -2.40 3.56 -14.14
N GLN A 26 -2.54 3.46 -15.47
CA GLN A 26 -1.43 3.52 -16.40
C GLN A 26 -1.08 4.96 -16.78
N ASP A 27 0.21 5.26 -16.88
CA ASP A 27 0.70 6.51 -17.45
C ASP A 27 0.83 6.45 -18.99
N ILE A 28 1.27 7.56 -19.60
CA ILE A 28 1.50 7.65 -21.05
C ILE A 28 2.54 6.66 -21.59
N TYR A 29 3.38 6.11 -20.71
CA TYR A 29 4.39 5.11 -21.07
C TYR A 29 3.84 3.68 -21.01
N GLY A 30 2.57 3.49 -20.65
CA GLY A 30 1.93 2.18 -20.57
C GLY A 30 2.33 1.37 -19.34
N HIS A 31 2.93 2.02 -18.34
CA HIS A 31 3.23 1.39 -17.05
C HIS A 31 2.33 1.97 -15.97
N MET A 32 2.25 1.30 -14.83
CA MET A 32 1.57 1.87 -13.66
C MET A 32 2.26 3.17 -13.26
N ASN A 33 1.48 4.25 -13.16
CA ASN A 33 1.98 5.54 -12.73
C ASN A 33 2.51 5.44 -11.29
N ASN A 34 3.64 6.09 -11.00
CA ASN A 34 4.28 6.04 -9.69
C ASN A 34 3.38 6.57 -8.54
N MET A 35 2.47 7.51 -8.82
CA MET A 35 1.53 8.05 -7.84
C MET A 35 0.52 7.01 -7.37
N VAL A 36 0.11 6.09 -8.25
CA VAL A 36 -0.87 5.04 -7.94
C VAL A 36 -0.32 4.08 -6.88
N TYR A 37 0.99 3.86 -6.81
CA TYR A 37 1.59 3.08 -5.72
C TYR A 37 1.34 3.73 -4.36
N GLY A 38 1.34 5.07 -4.26
CA GLY A 38 0.99 5.79 -3.05
C GLY A 38 -0.44 5.50 -2.60
N GLU A 39 -1.39 5.51 -3.53
CA GLU A 39 -2.79 5.16 -3.28
C GLU A 39 -2.95 3.70 -2.83
N MET A 40 -2.18 2.79 -3.41
CA MET A 40 -2.16 1.38 -3.00
C MET A 40 -1.60 1.22 -1.58
N PHE A 41 -0.54 1.94 -1.21
CA PHE A 41 0.00 1.91 0.15
C PHE A 41 -1.03 2.39 1.18
N ASP A 42 -1.70 3.50 0.91
CA ASP A 42 -2.78 4.01 1.76
C ASP A 42 -3.90 2.96 1.92
N THR A 43 -4.31 2.32 0.81
CA THR A 43 -5.33 1.27 0.84
C THR A 43 -4.89 0.07 1.67
N VAL A 44 -3.66 -0.43 1.48
CA VAL A 44 -3.15 -1.61 2.20
C VAL A 44 -3.06 -1.35 3.70
N VAL A 45 -2.53 -0.19 4.10
CA VAL A 45 -2.39 0.18 5.52
C VAL A 45 -3.76 0.35 6.17
N ASN A 46 -4.67 1.10 5.56
CA ASN A 46 -6.01 1.27 6.10
C ASN A 46 -6.75 -0.07 6.20
N ARG A 47 -6.65 -0.91 5.17
CA ARG A 47 -7.28 -2.23 5.18
C ARG A 47 -6.75 -3.11 6.30
N LEU A 48 -5.43 -3.14 6.49
CA LEU A 48 -4.79 -3.84 7.61
C LEU A 48 -5.36 -3.38 8.96
N LEU A 49 -5.42 -2.06 9.19
CA LEU A 49 -5.87 -1.49 10.46
C LEU A 49 -7.34 -1.81 10.77
N ILE A 50 -8.21 -1.75 9.76
CA ILE A 50 -9.64 -2.07 9.91
C ILE A 50 -9.83 -3.57 10.14
N GLU A 51 -9.21 -4.42 9.34
CA GLU A 51 -9.40 -5.88 9.41
C GLU A 51 -8.92 -6.47 10.74
N HIS A 52 -7.94 -5.83 11.38
CA HIS A 52 -7.46 -6.22 12.71
C HIS A 52 -8.19 -5.51 13.86
N GLY A 53 -9.21 -4.69 13.57
CA GLY A 53 -9.98 -3.96 14.59
C GLY A 53 -9.19 -2.88 15.32
N ILE A 54 -8.09 -2.41 14.74
CA ILE A 54 -7.23 -1.35 15.31
C ILE A 54 -7.82 0.03 15.03
N LEU A 55 -8.48 0.19 13.86
CA LEU A 55 -9.11 1.43 13.43
C LEU A 55 -10.55 1.21 12.97
N ASP A 56 -11.45 2.02 13.50
CA ASP A 56 -12.81 2.24 13.03
C ASP A 56 -12.94 3.73 12.66
N PHE A 57 -13.19 4.01 11.37
CA PHE A 57 -13.30 5.38 10.85
C PHE A 57 -14.41 6.23 11.47
N THR A 58 -15.39 5.59 12.10
CA THR A 58 -16.56 6.27 12.67
C THR A 58 -16.44 6.47 14.17
N THR A 59 -15.80 5.54 14.87
CA THR A 59 -15.81 5.54 16.35
C THR A 59 -14.44 5.70 17.01
N SER A 60 -13.34 5.52 16.27
CA SER A 60 -12.00 5.53 16.88
C SER A 60 -11.60 6.93 17.33
N THR A 61 -11.05 7.02 18.54
CA THR A 61 -10.47 8.24 19.11
C THR A 61 -8.98 8.41 18.80
N HIS A 62 -8.35 7.41 18.17
CA HIS A 62 -6.95 7.39 17.81
C HIS A 62 -6.80 7.44 16.29
N ILE A 63 -5.68 7.97 15.81
CA ILE A 63 -5.33 8.03 14.38
C ILE A 63 -4.18 7.08 14.07
N GLY A 64 -4.19 6.48 12.89
CA GLY A 64 -3.04 5.78 12.31
C GLY A 64 -2.16 6.76 11.54
N LEU A 65 -0.85 6.73 11.76
CA LEU A 65 0.12 7.53 11.00
C LEU A 65 1.06 6.60 10.23
N ALA A 66 1.00 6.65 8.90
CA ALA A 66 1.96 6.01 8.02
C ALA A 66 3.07 7.00 7.66
N VAL A 67 4.33 6.63 7.89
CA VAL A 67 5.51 7.45 7.58
C VAL A 67 6.43 6.64 6.67
N ALA A 68 6.94 7.29 5.61
CA ALA A 68 7.82 6.71 4.61
C ALA A 68 9.26 7.22 4.76
#